data_AF-A0A2U8TZS4-F1
#
_entry.id   AF-A0A2U8TZS4-F1
#
_cell.length_a   1.000
_cell.length_b   1.000
_cell.length_c   1.000
_cell.angle_alpha   90.00
_cell.angle_beta   90.00
_cell.angle_gamma   90.00
#
_symmetry.space_group_name_H-M   'P 1'
#
loop_
_entity.id
_entity.type
_entity.pdbx_description
1 polymer ?
#
loop_
_entity_poly.entity_id
_entity_poly.type
_entity_poly.pdbx_seq_one_letter_code
_entity_poly.pdbx_strand_id
1 'polypeptide(L)'
;MSGQIIFQNGKSGEGDIRQPLPCPIPKICVDIFAKLIKFHSDIETLGFCCNNRSLLSPPYTKTLGIKKYFGSVVYNDALDKLCLKFNYTNNEGQIYLFREHQFRRFFTQMFFWGGFGDMEALRQFLGHSNYRHLFHYITDTVSGDTINSVKAEVLAEITRRGDLTYLPLARLIEKKFGTSNIRVIQEAELRPYLNYLISRNQITTNPVFSMSSNNESFTIITAVKHA
;
A
#
# COMPACT_ATOMS: atom_id res chain seq x y z
N MET A 1 -4.80 11.50 -19.36
CA MET A 1 -4.13 10.19 -19.13
C MET A 1 -5.20 9.13 -18.94
N SER A 2 -5.07 7.97 -19.58
CA SER A 2 -5.91 6.82 -19.22
C SER A 2 -5.55 6.36 -17.80
N GLY A 3 -6.49 5.72 -17.09
CA GLY A 3 -6.30 5.28 -15.70
C GLY A 3 -5.34 4.09 -15.53
N GLN A 4 -4.37 3.91 -16.44
CA GLN A 4 -3.44 2.79 -16.45
C GLN A 4 -2.04 3.25 -16.91
N ILE A 5 -1.00 2.68 -16.32
CA ILE A 5 0.39 2.77 -16.81
C ILE A 5 0.78 1.43 -17.41
N ILE A 6 1.46 1.42 -18.55
CA ILE A 6 2.08 0.20 -19.09
C ILE A 6 3.54 0.20 -18.66
N PHE A 7 3.96 -0.85 -17.94
CA PHE A 7 5.36 -1.01 -17.53
C PHE A 7 5.96 -2.30 -18.08
N GLN A 8 7.26 -2.28 -18.36
CA GLN A 8 7.99 -3.45 -18.86
C GLN A 8 8.41 -4.33 -17.68
N ASN A 9 7.80 -5.50 -17.53
CA ASN A 9 8.11 -6.40 -16.43
C ASN A 9 9.45 -7.11 -16.67
N GLY A 10 10.42 -6.88 -15.78
CA GLY A 10 11.73 -7.53 -15.80
C GLY A 10 11.90 -8.67 -14.79
N LYS A 11 10.85 -9.05 -14.05
CA LYS A 11 10.96 -10.02 -12.94
C LYS A 11 10.36 -11.40 -13.23
N SER A 12 9.59 -11.56 -14.31
CA SER A 12 8.86 -12.81 -14.55
C SER A 12 8.67 -13.20 -16.02
N GLY A 13 9.58 -12.77 -16.90
CA GLY A 13 9.60 -13.29 -18.28
C GLY A 13 10.28 -14.66 -18.35
N GLU A 14 9.85 -15.51 -19.28
CA GLU A 14 10.69 -16.61 -19.78
C GLU A 14 11.76 -16.01 -20.71
N GLY A 15 13.03 -16.13 -20.33
CA GLY A 15 14.17 -15.54 -21.05
C GLY A 15 14.34 -14.02 -20.87
N ASP A 16 15.03 -13.36 -21.80
CA ASP A 16 15.34 -11.92 -21.79
C ASP A 16 14.16 -11.01 -22.24
N ILE A 17 12.99 -11.60 -22.50
CA ILE A 17 11.83 -10.87 -23.06
C ILE A 17 11.03 -10.24 -21.92
N ARG A 18 11.04 -8.90 -21.87
CA ARG A 18 10.21 -8.11 -20.95
C ARG A 18 8.78 -8.03 -21.47
N GLN A 19 7.82 -8.55 -20.72
CA GLN A 19 6.42 -8.45 -21.07
C GLN A 19 5.84 -7.11 -20.60
N PRO A 20 5.15 -6.34 -21.48
CA PRO A 20 4.45 -5.13 -21.07
C PRO A 20 3.21 -5.52 -20.24
N LEU A 21 3.16 -5.05 -19.00
CA LEU A 21 2.00 -5.25 -18.12
C LEU A 21 1.26 -3.93 -17.92
N PRO A 22 -0.06 -3.88 -18.18
CA PRO A 22 -0.88 -2.76 -17.77
C PRO A 22 -1.06 -2.79 -16.25
N CYS A 23 -0.86 -1.65 -15.60
CA CYS A 23 -1.06 -1.44 -14.17
C CYS A 23 -2.12 -0.36 -13.99
N PRO A 24 -3.30 -0.69 -13.42
CA PRO A 24 -4.29 0.31 -13.11
C PRO A 24 -3.76 1.27 -12.05
N ILE A 25 -3.99 2.57 -12.24
CA ILE A 25 -3.59 3.58 -11.27
C ILE A 25 -4.80 4.35 -10.75
N PRO A 26 -4.86 4.60 -9.43
CA PRO A 26 -5.87 5.47 -8.84
C PRO A 26 -5.89 6.86 -9.50
N LYS A 27 -7.06 7.49 -9.53
CA LYS A 27 -7.22 8.85 -10.09
C LYS A 27 -6.26 9.87 -9.46
N ILE A 28 -5.99 9.75 -8.16
CA ILE A 28 -5.00 10.59 -7.46
C ILE A 28 -3.61 10.50 -8.11
N CYS A 29 -3.17 9.31 -8.54
CA CYS A 29 -1.90 9.12 -9.22
C CYS A 29 -1.94 9.75 -10.63
N VAL A 30 -3.06 9.61 -11.35
CA VAL A 30 -3.26 10.26 -12.65
C VAL A 30 -3.12 11.78 -12.52
N ASP A 31 -3.77 12.37 -11.51
CA ASP A 31 -3.72 13.82 -11.25
C ASP A 31 -2.31 14.29 -10.88
N ILE A 32 -1.58 13.50 -10.06
CA ILE A 32 -0.17 13.77 -9.72
C ILE A 32 0.70 13.73 -10.97
N PHE A 33 0.56 12.70 -11.81
CA PHE A 33 1.35 12.60 -13.04
C PHE A 33 1.02 13.70 -14.03
N ALA A 34 -0.23 14.10 -14.17
CA ALA A 34 -0.62 15.23 -15.01
C ALA A 34 0.08 16.52 -14.55
N LYS A 35 0.15 16.77 -13.22
CA LYS A 35 0.88 17.91 -12.66
C LYS A 35 2.38 17.83 -12.91
N LEU A 36 2.98 16.65 -12.77
CA LEU A 36 4.41 16.44 -13.05
C LEU A 36 4.74 16.67 -14.53
N ILE A 37 3.90 16.17 -15.45
CA ILE A 37 4.06 16.43 -16.89
C ILE A 37 3.98 17.93 -17.17
N LYS A 38 2.99 18.62 -16.60
CA LYS A 38 2.85 20.06 -16.78
C LYS A 38 4.08 20.80 -16.25
N PHE A 39 4.53 20.50 -15.04
CA PHE A 39 5.73 21.08 -14.44
C PHE A 39 6.97 20.88 -15.32
N HIS A 40 7.13 19.68 -15.87
CA HIS A 40 8.19 19.35 -16.81
C HIS A 40 8.11 20.16 -18.11
N SER A 41 6.91 20.37 -18.66
CA SER A 41 6.68 21.22 -19.82
C SER A 41 7.00 22.69 -19.52
N ASP A 42 6.57 23.19 -18.37
CA ASP A 42 6.79 24.59 -17.96
C ASP A 42 8.30 24.88 -17.83
N ILE A 43 9.07 23.95 -17.25
CA ILE A 43 10.53 24.05 -17.16
C ILE A 43 11.19 24.12 -18.55
N GLU A 44 10.72 23.32 -19.51
CA GLU A 44 11.25 23.36 -20.88
C GLU A 44 10.97 24.70 -21.57
N THR A 45 9.76 25.27 -21.38
CA THR A 45 9.41 26.58 -21.95
C THR A 45 10.27 27.71 -21.40
N LEU A 46 10.78 27.56 -20.18
CA LEU A 46 11.70 28.51 -19.54
C LEU A 46 13.16 28.34 -20.01
N GLY A 47 13.44 27.45 -20.97
CA GLY A 47 14.76 27.27 -21.56
C GLY A 47 15.69 26.31 -20.81
N PHE A 48 15.17 25.54 -19.85
CA PHE A 48 15.98 24.54 -19.15
C PHE A 48 16.06 23.23 -19.94
N CYS A 49 17.28 22.75 -20.20
CA CYS A 49 17.54 21.51 -20.93
C CYS A 49 17.05 20.27 -20.16
N CYS A 50 16.20 19.48 -20.81
CA CYS A 50 15.49 18.35 -20.19
C CYS A 50 15.67 17.01 -20.93
N ASN A 51 16.68 16.90 -21.80
CA ASN A 51 16.89 15.73 -22.68
C ASN A 51 17.02 14.41 -21.89
N ASN A 52 16.26 13.39 -22.32
CA ASN A 52 16.22 12.04 -21.73
C ASN A 52 15.91 12.00 -20.21
N ARG A 53 14.84 12.68 -19.78
CA ARG A 53 14.33 12.63 -18.38
C ARG A 53 13.23 11.58 -18.19
N SER A 54 13.22 10.97 -17.01
CA SER A 54 12.06 10.21 -16.53
C SER A 54 10.99 11.16 -15.99
N LEU A 55 9.72 10.75 -15.97
CA LEU A 55 8.63 11.53 -15.37
C LEU A 55 8.90 11.86 -13.89
N LEU A 56 9.63 10.99 -13.18
CA LEU A 56 9.97 11.16 -11.76
C LEU A 56 11.33 11.82 -11.53
N SER A 57 12.01 12.26 -12.58
CA SER A 57 13.32 12.92 -12.46
C SER A 57 13.18 14.22 -11.65
N PRO A 58 13.87 14.35 -10.50
CA PRO A 58 13.79 15.57 -9.70
C PRO A 58 14.61 16.70 -10.32
N PRO A 59 14.33 17.97 -9.95
CA PRO A 59 15.22 19.08 -10.28
C PRO A 59 16.62 18.82 -9.71
N TYR A 60 17.64 19.23 -10.46
CA TYR A 60 19.01 19.13 -10.02
C TYR A 60 19.38 20.38 -9.25
N THR A 61 19.80 20.22 -8.00
CA THR A 61 20.08 21.36 -7.12
C THR A 61 21.44 22.00 -7.38
N LYS A 62 22.33 21.35 -8.15
CA LYS A 62 23.69 21.84 -8.41
C LYS A 62 23.86 22.54 -9.75
N THR A 63 22.96 22.34 -10.71
CA THR A 63 22.94 23.09 -11.98
C THR A 63 21.50 23.43 -12.36
N LEU A 64 21.29 24.44 -13.20
CA LEU A 64 19.97 24.73 -13.77
C LEU A 64 19.55 23.56 -14.69
N GLY A 65 18.72 22.65 -14.19
CA GLY A 65 18.22 21.51 -14.97
C GLY A 65 17.57 20.40 -14.15
N ILE A 66 17.29 19.26 -14.81
CA ILE A 66 16.66 18.08 -14.22
C ILE A 66 17.66 16.92 -14.17
N LYS A 67 17.63 16.10 -13.11
CA LYS A 67 18.48 14.90 -13.04
C LYS A 67 18.11 13.92 -14.16
N LYS A 68 19.09 13.58 -15.00
CA LYS A 68 18.93 12.59 -16.08
C LYS A 68 18.54 11.20 -15.57
N TYR A 69 19.13 10.76 -14.45
CA TYR A 69 18.89 9.43 -13.90
C TYR A 69 18.01 9.47 -12.65
N PHE A 70 16.98 8.64 -12.67
CA PHE A 70 16.14 8.34 -11.51
C PHE A 70 16.28 6.86 -11.17
N GLY A 71 16.89 6.57 -10.04
CA GLY A 71 17.04 5.23 -9.50
C GLY A 71 16.91 5.23 -7.98
N SER A 72 17.05 4.06 -7.36
CA SER A 72 16.82 3.85 -5.92
C SER A 72 17.54 4.85 -5.03
N VAL A 73 18.78 5.21 -5.35
CA VAL A 73 19.56 6.21 -4.58
C VAL A 73 18.90 7.58 -4.61
N VAL A 74 18.48 8.05 -5.79
CA VAL A 74 17.83 9.36 -5.96
C VAL A 74 16.45 9.38 -5.32
N TYR A 75 15.72 8.26 -5.40
CA TYR A 75 14.41 8.11 -4.79
C TYR A 75 14.50 8.10 -3.25
N ASN A 76 15.41 7.31 -2.67
CA ASN A 76 15.58 7.25 -1.22
C ASN A 76 16.13 8.57 -0.65
N ASP A 77 16.97 9.31 -1.37
CA ASP A 77 17.40 10.67 -0.99
C ASP A 77 16.20 11.65 -0.91
N ALA A 78 15.26 11.55 -1.86
CA ALA A 78 14.02 12.34 -1.80
C ALA A 78 13.14 11.95 -0.62
N LEU A 79 13.03 10.65 -0.31
CA LEU A 79 12.32 10.15 0.87
C LEU A 79 12.95 10.62 2.18
N ASP A 80 14.29 10.60 2.28
CA ASP A 80 14.99 11.06 3.48
C ASP A 80 14.69 12.54 3.75
N LYS A 81 14.74 13.38 2.71
CA LYS A 81 14.36 14.80 2.83
C LYS A 81 12.92 14.99 3.28
N LEU A 82 12.00 14.15 2.81
CA LEU A 82 10.61 14.17 3.24
C LEU A 82 10.49 13.79 4.73
N CYS A 83 11.17 12.72 5.15
CA CYS A 83 11.15 12.25 6.54
C CYS A 83 11.76 13.28 7.49
N LEU A 84 12.91 13.87 7.12
CA LEU A 84 13.55 14.95 7.87
C LEU A 84 12.65 16.18 7.99
N LYS A 85 11.85 16.49 6.95
CA LYS A 85 10.92 17.62 6.98
C LYS A 85 9.77 17.42 7.97
N PHE A 86 9.24 16.21 8.08
CA PHE A 86 8.16 15.89 9.03
C PHE A 86 8.66 15.54 10.43
N ASN A 87 9.93 15.15 10.55
CA ASN A 87 10.61 14.88 11.81
C ASN A 87 9.87 13.89 12.73
N TYR A 88 9.36 12.80 12.15
CA TYR A 88 8.76 11.72 12.94
C TYR A 88 9.85 10.93 13.67
N THR A 89 9.83 10.99 15.00
CA THR A 89 10.84 10.33 15.84
C THR A 89 10.27 9.16 16.63
N ASN A 90 11.14 8.21 16.97
CA ASN A 90 10.85 7.20 17.99
C ASN A 90 10.93 7.81 19.40
N ASN A 91 10.69 6.98 20.43
CA ASN A 91 10.77 7.38 21.83
C ASN A 91 12.18 7.82 22.28
N GLU A 92 13.22 7.53 21.48
CA GLU A 92 14.61 7.92 21.71
C GLU A 92 15.01 9.18 20.92
N GLY A 93 14.07 9.81 20.21
CA GLY A 93 14.34 11.01 19.39
C GLY A 93 15.00 10.72 18.03
N GLN A 94 15.11 9.46 17.62
CA GLN A 94 15.68 9.08 16.32
C GLN A 94 14.62 9.19 15.22
N ILE A 95 14.97 9.81 14.09
CA ILE A 95 14.06 10.03 12.97
C ILE A 95 13.85 8.73 12.18
N TYR A 96 12.60 8.39 11.90
CA TYR A 96 12.26 7.26 11.03
C TYR A 96 12.55 7.60 9.56
N LEU A 97 13.42 6.82 8.93
CA LEU A 97 13.70 6.92 7.49
C LEU A 97 13.02 5.76 6.74
N PHE A 98 12.08 6.10 5.86
CA PHE A 98 11.40 5.12 5.03
C PHE A 98 12.19 4.80 3.76
N ARG A 99 12.06 3.56 3.28
CA ARG A 99 12.74 3.06 2.07
C ARG A 99 11.74 2.55 1.04
N GLU A 100 12.10 2.59 -0.23
CA GLU A 100 11.24 2.15 -1.35
C GLU A 100 10.63 0.76 -1.16
N HIS A 101 11.41 -0.20 -0.67
CA HIS A 101 10.94 -1.56 -0.41
C HIS A 101 9.92 -1.62 0.72
N GLN A 102 10.00 -0.73 1.71
CA GLN A 102 9.04 -0.69 2.81
C GLN A 102 7.67 -0.19 2.33
N PHE A 103 7.64 0.79 1.41
CA PHE A 103 6.38 1.22 0.78
C PHE A 103 5.74 0.11 -0.05
N ARG A 104 6.54 -0.64 -0.83
CA ARG A 104 6.03 -1.80 -1.58
C ARG A 104 5.43 -2.86 -0.65
N ARG A 105 6.09 -3.17 0.46
CA ARG A 105 5.58 -4.09 1.48
C ARG A 105 4.30 -3.59 2.11
N PHE A 106 4.28 -2.34 2.58
CA PHE A 106 3.11 -1.71 3.17
C PHE A 106 1.90 -1.71 2.22
N PHE A 107 2.10 -1.32 0.96
CA PHE A 107 1.06 -1.37 -0.07
C PHE A 107 0.50 -2.80 -0.21
N THR A 108 1.38 -3.79 -0.29
CA THR A 108 0.97 -5.19 -0.40
C THR A 108 0.14 -5.63 0.80
N GLN A 109 0.56 -5.26 2.01
CA GLN A 109 -0.14 -5.61 3.24
C GLN A 109 -1.50 -4.92 3.34
N MET A 110 -1.58 -3.62 3.04
CA MET A 110 -2.85 -2.89 3.05
C MET A 110 -3.82 -3.44 1.99
N PHE A 111 -3.32 -3.76 0.80
CA PHE A 111 -4.12 -4.36 -0.26
C PHE A 111 -4.62 -5.75 0.13
N PHE A 112 -3.71 -6.58 0.65
CA PHE A 112 -3.99 -7.96 1.03
C PHE A 112 -4.94 -8.06 2.22
N TRP A 113 -4.71 -7.31 3.29
CA TRP A 113 -5.57 -7.35 4.48
C TRP A 113 -6.86 -6.56 4.26
N GLY A 114 -6.81 -5.46 3.50
CA GLY A 114 -7.93 -4.57 3.23
C GLY A 114 -9.09 -5.14 2.44
N GLY A 115 -8.96 -6.37 1.91
CA GLY A 115 -9.97 -6.97 1.03
C GLY A 115 -10.19 -6.16 -0.27
N PHE A 116 -9.23 -5.30 -0.64
CA PHE A 116 -9.39 -4.31 -1.70
C PHE A 116 -9.25 -4.88 -3.12
N GLY A 117 -8.91 -6.16 -3.28
CA GLY A 117 -8.92 -6.77 -4.61
C GLY A 117 -8.50 -8.23 -4.66
N ASP A 118 -8.68 -8.79 -5.86
CA ASP A 118 -8.28 -10.13 -6.27
C ASP A 118 -6.75 -10.31 -6.20
N MET A 119 -6.27 -11.52 -5.89
CA MET A 119 -4.84 -11.85 -5.90
C MET A 119 -4.23 -11.60 -7.27
N GLU A 120 -5.02 -11.75 -8.34
CA GLU A 120 -4.62 -11.40 -9.70
C GLU A 120 -4.31 -9.89 -9.84
N ALA A 121 -5.09 -9.01 -9.22
CA ALA A 121 -4.83 -7.57 -9.22
C ALA A 121 -3.55 -7.24 -8.43
N LEU A 122 -3.36 -7.86 -7.26
CA LEU A 122 -2.14 -7.70 -6.47
C LEU A 122 -0.90 -8.22 -7.23
N ARG A 123 -1.04 -9.34 -7.94
CA ARG A 123 -0.01 -9.92 -8.80
C ARG A 123 0.39 -8.95 -9.92
N GLN A 124 -0.60 -8.32 -10.56
CA GLN A 124 -0.37 -7.28 -11.58
C GLN A 124 0.37 -6.06 -11.01
N PHE A 125 -0.01 -5.58 -9.82
CA PHE A 125 0.69 -4.47 -9.15
C PHE A 125 2.15 -4.80 -8.80
N LEU A 126 2.45 -6.06 -8.48
CA LEU A 126 3.78 -6.46 -8.01
C LEU A 126 4.67 -7.02 -9.11
N GLY A 127 4.11 -7.36 -10.27
CA GLY A 127 4.83 -8.01 -11.37
C GLY A 127 5.41 -9.37 -10.98
N HIS A 128 4.76 -10.07 -10.03
CA HIS A 128 5.15 -11.42 -9.60
C HIS A 128 4.41 -12.48 -10.43
N SER A 129 4.99 -13.66 -10.61
CA SER A 129 4.34 -14.77 -11.33
C SER A 129 3.66 -15.80 -10.42
N ASN A 130 3.97 -15.85 -9.11
CA ASN A 130 3.53 -16.95 -8.24
C ASN A 130 2.86 -16.46 -6.93
N TYR A 131 1.63 -16.93 -6.68
CA TYR A 131 0.79 -16.60 -5.52
C TYR A 131 1.36 -17.07 -4.18
N ARG A 132 2.06 -18.22 -4.13
CA ARG A 132 2.68 -18.73 -2.91
C ARG A 132 3.87 -17.89 -2.49
N HIS A 133 4.70 -17.46 -3.44
CA HIS A 133 5.78 -16.51 -3.16
C HIS A 133 5.26 -15.13 -2.74
N LEU A 134 4.12 -14.70 -3.27
CA LEU A 134 3.44 -13.48 -2.85
C LEU A 134 2.94 -13.58 -1.39
N PHE A 135 2.33 -14.69 -1.01
CA PHE A 135 1.86 -14.92 0.36
C PHE A 135 3.01 -14.92 1.37
N HIS A 136 4.08 -15.68 1.12
CA HIS A 136 5.27 -15.69 1.97
C HIS A 136 5.93 -14.31 2.07
N TYR A 137 5.96 -13.54 0.97
CA TYR A 137 6.45 -12.16 0.98
C TYR A 137 5.65 -11.25 1.93
N ILE A 138 4.33 -11.49 2.06
CA ILE A 138 3.42 -10.73 2.91
C ILE A 138 3.56 -11.11 4.39
N THR A 139 3.75 -12.40 4.69
CA THR A 139 3.70 -12.93 6.06
C THR A 139 5.06 -13.05 6.74
N ASP A 140 6.12 -13.39 6.00
CA ASP A 140 7.36 -13.88 6.63
C ASP A 140 8.39 -12.77 6.92
N THR A 141 8.16 -11.56 6.41
CA THR A 141 9.17 -10.48 6.44
C THR A 141 8.93 -9.40 7.50
N VAL A 142 7.94 -9.58 8.38
CA VAL A 142 7.43 -8.53 9.27
C VAL A 142 7.08 -9.05 10.66
N SER A 143 7.36 -8.26 11.70
CA SER A 143 7.00 -8.58 13.08
C SER A 143 5.48 -8.69 13.25
N GLY A 144 5.03 -9.61 14.11
CA GLY A 144 3.61 -9.84 14.38
C GLY A 144 2.85 -8.56 14.75
N ASP A 145 3.48 -7.64 15.47
CA ASP A 145 2.88 -6.37 15.91
C ASP A 145 2.57 -5.42 14.74
N THR A 146 3.43 -5.38 13.73
CA THR A 146 3.20 -4.58 12.52
C THR A 146 2.06 -5.18 11.71
N ILE A 147 2.01 -6.51 11.60
CA ILE A 147 0.91 -7.22 10.93
C ILE A 147 -0.41 -6.97 11.66
N ASN A 148 -0.42 -7.03 12.99
CA ASN A 148 -1.61 -6.77 13.81
C ASN A 148 -2.09 -5.31 13.66
N SER A 149 -1.15 -4.36 13.59
CA SER A 149 -1.48 -2.94 13.38
C SER A 149 -2.13 -2.69 12.02
N VAL A 150 -1.63 -3.33 10.95
CA VAL A 150 -2.24 -3.23 9.61
C VAL A 150 -3.62 -3.90 9.59
N LYS A 151 -3.76 -5.08 10.20
CA LYS A 151 -5.04 -5.78 10.34
C LYS A 151 -6.07 -4.92 11.10
N ALA A 152 -5.66 -4.26 12.18
CA ALA A 152 -6.53 -3.38 12.96
C ALA A 152 -7.02 -2.17 12.13
N GLU A 153 -6.14 -1.54 11.36
CA GLU A 153 -6.47 -0.41 10.47
C GLU A 153 -7.50 -0.81 9.41
N VAL A 154 -7.23 -1.92 8.74
CA VAL A 154 -8.11 -2.54 7.75
C VAL A 154 -9.49 -2.86 8.32
N LEU A 155 -9.52 -3.50 9.51
CA LEU A 155 -10.77 -3.88 10.14
C LEU A 155 -11.57 -2.64 10.52
N ALA A 156 -10.92 -1.59 11.04
CA ALA A 156 -11.59 -0.33 11.34
C ALA A 156 -12.26 0.25 10.09
N GLU A 157 -11.55 0.24 8.96
CA GLU A 157 -12.05 0.77 7.69
C GLU A 157 -13.23 -0.03 7.13
N ILE A 158 -13.12 -1.36 7.07
CA ILE A 158 -14.19 -2.24 6.57
C ILE A 158 -15.43 -2.15 7.48
N THR A 159 -15.22 -2.14 8.80
CA THR A 159 -16.33 -2.05 9.77
C THR A 159 -17.05 -0.70 9.66
N ARG A 160 -16.33 0.41 9.39
CA ARG A 160 -16.94 1.73 9.11
C ARG A 160 -17.75 1.78 7.81
N ARG A 161 -17.39 0.97 6.82
CA ARG A 161 -18.12 0.85 5.55
C ARG A 161 -19.44 0.08 5.69
N GLY A 162 -19.61 -0.68 6.78
CA GLY A 162 -20.86 -1.38 7.11
C GLY A 162 -21.04 -2.71 6.38
N ASP A 163 -19.95 -3.41 6.06
CA ASP A 163 -20.01 -4.73 5.43
C ASP A 163 -20.61 -5.77 6.39
N LEU A 164 -21.71 -6.41 5.96
CA LEU A 164 -22.47 -7.40 6.75
C LEU A 164 -21.65 -8.65 7.09
N THR A 165 -20.59 -8.94 6.34
CA THR A 165 -19.66 -10.05 6.60
C THR A 165 -19.00 -9.95 7.99
N TYR A 166 -19.00 -8.75 8.59
CA TYR A 166 -18.34 -8.45 9.86
C TYR A 166 -19.33 -8.19 11.01
N LEU A 167 -20.59 -8.61 10.87
CA LEU A 167 -21.64 -8.52 11.90
C LEU A 167 -21.19 -8.96 13.31
N PRO A 168 -20.45 -10.08 13.49
CA PRO A 168 -19.93 -10.48 14.80
C PRO A 168 -18.97 -9.46 15.41
N LEU A 169 -18.11 -8.84 14.58
CA LEU A 169 -17.19 -7.79 15.01
C LEU A 169 -17.94 -6.50 15.34
N ALA A 170 -18.92 -6.13 14.51
CA ALA A 170 -19.76 -4.95 14.74
C ALA A 170 -20.49 -5.03 16.10
N ARG A 171 -21.05 -6.21 16.45
CA ARG A 171 -21.66 -6.44 17.78
C ARG A 171 -20.67 -6.30 18.93
N LEU A 172 -19.43 -6.72 18.73
CA LEU A 172 -18.40 -6.65 19.76
C LEU A 172 -17.92 -5.21 19.99
N ILE A 173 -17.85 -4.42 18.91
CA ILE A 173 -17.60 -2.97 18.97
C ILE A 173 -18.78 -2.26 19.63
N GLU A 174 -20.03 -2.57 19.25
CA GLU A 174 -21.24 -2.01 19.85
C GLU A 174 -21.30 -2.29 21.36
N LYS A 175 -20.98 -3.52 21.79
CA LYS A 175 -20.90 -3.87 23.21
C LYS A 175 -19.85 -3.04 23.98
N LYS A 176 -18.74 -2.67 23.34
CA LYS A 176 -17.65 -1.90 23.97
C LYS A 176 -17.93 -0.40 24.01
N PHE A 177 -18.46 0.17 22.93
CA PHE A 177 -18.60 1.61 22.74
C PHE A 177 -20.05 2.11 22.86
N GLY A 178 -21.03 1.22 23.03
CA GLY A 178 -22.44 1.57 23.21
C GLY A 178 -23.11 2.14 21.96
N THR A 179 -22.52 1.96 20.78
CA THR A 179 -23.02 2.50 19.51
C THR A 179 -22.90 1.48 18.39
N SER A 180 -23.98 1.31 17.64
CA SER A 180 -24.00 0.57 16.37
C SER A 180 -23.44 1.40 15.21
N ASN A 181 -23.38 2.73 15.36
CA ASN A 181 -22.78 3.61 14.37
C ASN A 181 -21.27 3.74 14.61
N ILE A 182 -20.51 2.84 14.01
CA ILE A 182 -19.04 2.79 14.17
C ILE A 182 -18.35 4.06 13.65
N ARG A 183 -18.98 4.83 12.75
CA ARG A 183 -18.41 6.07 12.20
C ARG A 183 -18.27 7.19 13.24
N VAL A 184 -19.01 7.12 14.35
CA VAL A 184 -18.90 8.11 15.43
C VAL A 184 -17.77 7.81 16.42
N ILE A 185 -17.18 6.62 16.35
CA ILE A 185 -16.06 6.21 17.21
C ILE A 185 -14.77 6.82 16.64
N GLN A 186 -13.99 7.47 17.49
CA GLN A 186 -12.72 8.06 17.07
C GLN A 186 -11.71 6.97 16.70
N GLU A 187 -10.92 7.21 15.66
CA GLU A 187 -9.89 6.26 15.20
C GLU A 187 -8.87 5.93 16.30
N ALA A 188 -8.53 6.94 17.11
CA ALA A 188 -7.65 6.82 18.26
C ALA A 188 -8.18 5.88 19.36
N GLU A 189 -9.47 5.56 19.38
CA GLU A 189 -10.08 4.64 20.33
C GLU A 189 -10.36 3.27 19.70
N LEU A 190 -10.86 3.27 18.46
CA LEU A 190 -11.22 2.05 17.75
C LEU A 190 -9.99 1.19 17.41
N ARG A 191 -8.91 1.83 16.93
CA ARG A 191 -7.73 1.11 16.45
C ARG A 191 -6.95 0.41 17.57
N PRO A 192 -6.68 1.02 18.74
CA PRO A 192 -6.08 0.31 19.86
C PRO A 192 -6.95 -0.85 20.36
N TYR A 193 -8.28 -0.69 20.35
CA TYR A 193 -9.18 -1.76 20.76
C TYR A 193 -9.13 -2.95 19.81
N LEU A 194 -9.17 -2.73 18.50
CA LEU A 194 -9.02 -3.80 17.51
C LEU A 194 -7.67 -4.50 17.64
N ASN A 195 -6.59 -3.74 17.85
CA ASN A 195 -5.26 -4.33 18.06
C ASN A 195 -5.19 -5.17 19.35
N TYR A 196 -5.85 -4.72 20.42
CA TYR A 196 -6.01 -5.51 21.65
C TYR A 196 -6.73 -6.83 21.38
N LEU A 197 -7.84 -6.82 20.64
CA LEU A 197 -8.59 -8.04 20.32
C LEU A 197 -7.76 -9.02 19.47
N ILE A 198 -6.98 -8.51 18.52
CA ILE A 198 -6.09 -9.33 17.66
C ILE A 198 -4.97 -9.94 18.51
N SER A 199 -4.27 -9.13 19.31
CA SER A 199 -3.15 -9.60 20.15
C SER A 199 -3.57 -10.63 21.20
N ARG A 200 -4.82 -10.57 21.67
CA ARG A 200 -5.42 -11.57 22.57
C ARG A 200 -6.02 -12.79 21.85
N ASN A 201 -5.90 -12.88 20.53
CA ASN A 201 -6.53 -13.90 19.69
C ASN A 201 -8.06 -13.99 19.85
N GLN A 202 -8.72 -12.91 20.29
CA GLN A 202 -10.18 -12.83 20.41
C GLN A 202 -10.84 -12.61 19.04
N ILE A 203 -10.11 -11.99 18.11
CA ILE A 203 -10.46 -11.95 16.70
C ILE A 203 -9.30 -12.47 15.87
N THR A 204 -9.60 -13.31 14.90
CA THR A 204 -8.62 -13.83 13.94
C THR A 204 -9.08 -13.51 12.53
N THR A 205 -8.25 -12.77 11.79
CA THR A 205 -8.43 -12.51 10.36
C THR A 205 -7.53 -13.45 9.59
N ASN A 206 -8.12 -14.49 8.99
CA ASN A 206 -7.39 -15.43 8.16
C ASN A 206 -7.92 -15.36 6.72
N PRO A 207 -7.04 -15.31 5.72
CA PRO A 207 -7.46 -15.48 4.34
C PRO A 207 -7.91 -16.93 4.14
N VAL A 208 -9.11 -17.10 3.59
CA VAL A 208 -9.57 -18.38 3.07
C VAL A 208 -9.45 -18.32 1.56
N PHE A 209 -8.62 -19.20 1.02
CA PHE A 209 -8.44 -19.36 -0.41
C PHE A 209 -9.54 -20.29 -0.94
N SER A 210 -10.30 -19.84 -1.93
CA SER A 210 -11.31 -20.64 -2.62
C SER A 210 -10.96 -20.77 -4.09
N MET A 211 -10.77 -22.00 -4.54
CA MET A 211 -10.67 -22.32 -5.96
C MET A 211 -12.07 -22.22 -6.58
N SER A 212 -12.27 -21.22 -7.43
CA SER A 212 -13.36 -21.21 -8.40
C SER A 212 -12.82 -21.73 -9.72
N SER A 213 -13.65 -22.42 -10.50
CA SER A 213 -13.28 -23.23 -11.67
C SER A 213 -12.48 -22.53 -12.77
N ASN A 214 -12.26 -21.21 -12.72
CA ASN A 214 -11.41 -20.47 -13.67
C ASN A 214 -10.59 -19.30 -13.05
N ASN A 215 -10.59 -19.11 -11.73
CA ASN A 215 -9.74 -18.10 -11.07
C ASN A 215 -9.53 -18.47 -9.59
N GLU A 216 -8.30 -18.35 -9.08
CA GLU A 216 -8.05 -18.39 -7.64
C GLU A 216 -8.67 -17.14 -7.02
N SER A 217 -9.70 -17.33 -6.20
CA SER A 217 -10.34 -16.25 -5.44
C SER A 217 -9.98 -16.41 -3.97
N PHE A 218 -9.93 -15.31 -3.23
CA PHE A 218 -9.78 -15.37 -1.79
C PHE A 218 -10.76 -14.43 -1.11
N THR A 219 -11.24 -14.86 0.05
CA THR A 219 -12.07 -14.05 0.94
C THR A 219 -11.36 -14.00 2.28
N ILE A 220 -11.24 -12.79 2.84
CA ILE A 220 -10.73 -12.63 4.19
C ILE A 220 -11.87 -12.91 5.15
N ILE A 221 -11.79 -14.04 5.85
CA ILE A 221 -12.78 -14.37 6.86
C ILE A 221 -12.26 -13.85 8.20
N THR A 222 -13.05 -12.97 8.80
CA THR A 222 -12.84 -12.55 10.18
C THR A 222 -13.66 -13.46 11.07
N ALA A 223 -12.98 -14.36 11.76
CA ALA A 223 -13.59 -15.18 12.79
C ALA A 223 -13.44 -14.47 14.14
N VAL A 224 -14.57 -14.20 14.79
CA VAL A 224 -14.58 -13.79 16.20
C VAL A 224 -14.62 -15.07 17.02
N LYS A 225 -13.60 -15.29 17.86
CA LYS A 225 -13.64 -16.39 18.81
C LYS A 225 -14.53 -15.95 19.97
N HIS A 226 -15.68 -16.60 20.11
CA HIS A 226 -16.48 -16.45 21.31
C HIS A 226 -15.68 -16.98 22.49
N ALA A 227 -15.42 -16.11 23.47
CA ALA A 227 -15.05 -16.50 24.82
C ALA A 227 -16.33 -16.74 25.62
#